data_AF-A0A960Z7E1-F1
#
_entry.id   AF-A0A960Z7E1-F1
#
_cell.length_a   1.000
_cell.length_b   1.000
_cell.length_c   1.000
_cell.angle_alpha   90.00
_cell.angle_beta   90.00
_cell.angle_gamma   90.00
#
_symmetry.space_group_name_H-M   'P 1'
#
loop_
_entity.id
_entity.type
_entity.pdbx_description
1 polymer ?
#
loop_
_entity_poly.entity_id
_entity_poly.type
_entity_poly.pdbx_seq_one_letter_code
_entity_poly.pdbx_strand_id
1 'polypeptide(L)' 'MTLQERIQKLMEKENKYFNKTPKNIHNPFIQDGKVCVDKYIEFLEEYNAFINHQPKKFKKINDKEMIL' A
#
# COMPACT_ATOMS: atom_id res chain seq x y z
N MET A 1 -20.13 9.75 12.30
CA MET A 1 -19.53 8.83 11.32
C MET A 1 -18.03 8.88 11.49
N THR A 2 -17.39 7.77 11.83
CA THR A 2 -15.95 7.68 12.11
C THR A 2 -15.14 7.64 10.80
N LEU A 3 -13.81 7.83 10.90
CA LEU A 3 -12.91 7.72 9.74
C LEU A 3 -12.98 6.33 9.11
N GLN A 4 -13.02 5.29 9.94
CA GLN A 4 -13.17 3.90 9.52
C GLN A 4 -14.49 3.68 8.75
N GLU A 5 -15.61 4.20 9.24
CA GLU A 5 -16.90 4.11 8.54
C GLU A 5 -16.90 4.85 7.19
N ARG A 6 -16.18 5.97 7.10
CA ARG A 6 -15.99 6.70 5.83
C ARG A 6 -15.16 5.90 4.83
N ILE A 7 -14.04 5.34 5.29
CA ILE A 7 -13.16 4.50 4.45
C ILE A 7 -13.92 3.26 3.99
N GLN A 8 -14.64 2.59 4.89
CA GLN A 8 -15.48 1.44 4.56
C GLN A 8 -16.48 1.78 3.45
N LYS A 9 -17.22 2.90 3.58
CA LYS A 9 -18.16 3.35 2.55
C LYS A 9 -17.50 3.66 1.20
N LEU A 10 -16.31 4.26 1.21
CA LEU A 10 -15.56 4.54 -0.02
C LEU A 10 -15.14 3.23 -0.69
N MET A 11 -14.62 2.27 0.08
CA MET A 11 -14.19 0.98 -0.43
C MET A 11 -15.35 0.13 -0.95
N GLU A 12 -16.50 0.12 -0.28
CA GLU A 12 -17.71 -0.56 -0.74
C GLU A 12 -18.23 0.00 -2.06
N LYS A 13 -18.15 1.33 -2.23
CA LYS A 13 -18.52 2.01 -3.48
C LYS A 13 -17.57 1.66 -4.63
N GLU A 14 -16.28 1.51 -4.33
CA GLU A 14 -15.21 1.19 -5.28
C GLU A 14 -15.07 -0.31 -5.57
N ASN A 15 -15.77 -1.18 -4.82
CA ASN A 15 -15.65 -2.65 -4.87
C ASN A 15 -15.88 -3.26 -6.28
N LYS A 16 -16.60 -2.54 -7.14
CA LYS A 16 -16.80 -2.87 -8.56
C LYS A 16 -15.51 -2.81 -9.40
N TYR A 17 -14.53 -1.99 -8.99
CA TYR A 17 -13.24 -1.81 -9.68
C TYR A 17 -12.17 -2.74 -9.13
N PHE A 18 -12.16 -3.01 -7.83
CA PHE A 18 -11.21 -3.91 -7.18
C PHE A 18 -11.31 -5.36 -7.67
N ASN A 19 -12.52 -5.81 -7.97
CA ASN A 19 -12.79 -7.15 -8.51
C ASN A 19 -12.43 -7.33 -9.99
N LYS A 20 -11.98 -6.26 -10.69
CA LYS A 20 -11.48 -6.32 -12.07
C LYS A 20 -9.96 -6.41 -12.14
N THR A 21 -9.33 -7.06 -11.17
CA THR A 21 -7.93 -7.43 -11.31
C THR A 21 -7.82 -8.56 -12.34
N PRO A 22 -6.88 -8.50 -13.30
CA PRO A 22 -6.57 -9.65 -14.15
C PRO A 22 -6.32 -10.86 -13.24
N LYS A 23 -6.77 -12.05 -13.63
CA LYS A 23 -6.75 -13.28 -12.79
C LYS A 23 -5.40 -13.64 -12.16
N ASN A 24 -4.31 -12.97 -12.54
CA ASN A 24 -2.94 -13.19 -12.07
C ASN A 24 -2.34 -12.00 -11.28
N ILE A 25 -3.09 -10.92 -11.03
CA ILE A 25 -2.60 -9.79 -10.23
C ILE A 25 -3.13 -9.91 -8.81
N HIS A 26 -2.23 -10.20 -7.86
CA HIS A 26 -2.54 -10.17 -6.44
C HIS A 26 -2.81 -8.73 -6.00
N ASN A 27 -3.99 -8.47 -5.44
CA ASN A 27 -4.31 -7.19 -4.82
C ASN A 27 -4.14 -7.29 -3.30
N PRO A 28 -3.17 -6.56 -2.69
CA PRO A 28 -2.89 -6.67 -1.26
C PRO A 28 -4.05 -6.17 -0.39
N PHE A 29 -4.95 -5.33 -0.91
CA PHE A 29 -6.12 -4.81 -0.18
C PHE A 29 -7.33 -5.75 -0.23
N ILE A 30 -7.23 -6.87 -0.94
CA ILE A 30 -8.25 -7.92 -0.99
C ILE A 30 -7.75 -9.14 -0.23
N GLN A 31 -8.50 -9.57 0.77
CA GLN A 31 -8.26 -10.79 1.52
C GLN A 31 -9.53 -11.64 1.50
N ASP A 32 -9.41 -12.91 1.14
CA ASP A 32 -10.54 -13.85 1.01
C ASP A 32 -11.70 -13.33 0.14
N GLY A 33 -11.36 -12.61 -0.94
CA GLY A 33 -12.33 -12.04 -1.89
C GLY A 33 -13.11 -10.83 -1.35
N LYS A 34 -12.70 -10.31 -0.19
CA LYS A 34 -13.29 -9.10 0.43
C LYS A 34 -12.23 -8.02 0.59
N VAL A 35 -12.67 -6.77 0.58
CA VAL A 35 -11.80 -5.66 0.93
C VAL A 35 -11.41 -5.77 2.40
N CYS A 36 -10.11 -5.70 2.68
CA CYS A 36 -9.56 -5.62 4.02
C CYS A 36 -9.21 -4.16 4.34
N VAL A 37 -10.05 -3.50 5.14
CA VAL A 37 -9.85 -2.08 5.51
C VAL A 37 -8.63 -1.88 6.39
N ASP A 38 -8.31 -2.84 7.26
CA ASP A 38 -7.14 -2.76 8.13
C ASP A 38 -5.84 -2.62 7.33
N LYS A 39 -5.67 -3.40 6.26
CA LYS A 39 -4.52 -3.27 5.35
C LYS A 39 -4.45 -1.93 4.63
N TYR A 40 -5.61 -1.33 4.35
CA TYR A 40 -5.65 0.01 3.75
C TYR A 40 -5.23 1.09 4.75
N ILE A 41 -5.65 0.96 6.01
CA ILE A 41 -5.23 1.85 7.09
C ILE A 41 -3.72 1.72 7.32
N GLU A 42 -3.20 0.49 7.45
CA GLU A 42 -1.78 0.20 7.59
C GLU A 42 -0.96 0.84 6.45
N PHE A 43 -1.39 0.65 5.20
CA PHE A 43 -0.74 1.30 4.06
C PHE A 43 -0.72 2.82 4.18
N LEU A 44 -1.81 3.46 4.59
CA LEU A 44 -1.85 4.91 4.75
C LEU A 44 -0.95 5.40 5.88
N GLU A 45 -0.88 4.66 6.98
CA GLU A 45 0.02 4.96 8.10
C GLU A 45 1.48 4.84 7.68
N GLU A 46 1.87 3.74 7.04
CA GLU A 46 3.23 3.52 6.54
C GLU A 46 3.59 4.52 5.43
N TYR A 47 2.66 4.81 4.52
CA TYR A 47 2.85 5.81 3.48
C TYR A 47 3.06 7.20 4.09
N ASN A 48 2.29 7.57 5.11
CA ASN A 48 2.48 8.83 5.81
C ASN A 48 3.84 8.87 6.55
N ALA A 49 4.24 7.77 7.18
CA ALA A 49 5.56 7.67 7.79
C ALA A 49 6.67 7.80 6.73
N PHE A 50 6.47 7.20 5.55
CA PHE A 50 7.38 7.31 4.42
C PHE A 50 7.42 8.74 3.87
N ILE A 51 6.34 9.39 3.47
CA ILE A 51 6.44 10.74 2.89
C ILE A 51 7.03 11.78 3.86
N ASN A 52 6.85 11.58 5.18
CA ASN A 52 7.36 12.47 6.21
C ASN A 52 8.74 12.06 6.74
N HIS A 53 9.32 10.95 6.27
CA HIS A 53 10.64 10.53 6.73
C HIS A 53 11.70 11.54 6.28
N GLN A 54 12.71 11.75 7.12
CA GLN A 54 13.89 12.49 6.72
C GLN A 54 14.61 11.70 5.63
N PRO A 55 14.79 12.26 4.42
CA PRO A 55 15.46 11.54 3.35
C PRO A 55 16.83 11.08 3.82
N LYS A 56 17.08 9.78 3.71
CA LYS A 56 18.38 9.22 4.07
C LYS A 56 19.45 9.92 3.23
N LYS A 57 20.44 10.54 3.89
CA LYS A 57 21.58 11.14 3.19
C LYS A 57 22.18 10.10 2.24
N PHE A 58 22.29 10.47 0.97
CA PHE A 58 22.93 9.63 -0.03
C PHE A 58 24.34 9.26 0.47
N LYS A 59 24.58 7.96 0.65
CA LYS A 59 25.92 7.43 0.88
C LYS A 59 26.39 6.88 -0.46
N LYS A 60 27.52 7.38 -0.96
CA LYS A 60 28.14 6.84 -2.16
C LYS A 60 28.34 5.34 -1.94
N ILE A 61 27.87 4.52 -2.88
CA ILE A 61 28.17 3.09 -2.88
C ILE A 61 29.68 3.00 -3.13
N ASN A 62 30.42 2.57 -2.11
CA ASN A 62 31.84 2.26 -2.26
C ASN A 62 31.94 0.84 -2.83
N ASP A 63 31.59 0.67 -4.10
CA ASP A 63 31.95 -0.57 -4.80
C ASP A 63 33.48 -0.58 -4.91
N LYS A 64 34.12 -1.42 -4.10
CA LYS A 64 35.58 -1.53 -4.10
C LYS A 64 36.08 -2.58 -5.10
N GLU A 65 35.27 -3.54 -5.53
CA GLU A 65 35.65 -4.46 -6.61
C GLU A 65 34.39 -4.91 -7.36
N MET A 66 34.30 -4.56 -8.64
CA MET A 66 33.41 -5.22 -9.59
C MET A 66 34.16 -6.47 -10.08
N ILE A 67 33.93 -7.61 -9.42
CA ILE A 67 34.46 -8.89 -9.92
C ILE A 67 33.64 -9.24 -11.16
N LEU A 68 34.28 -9.14 -12.34
CA LEU A 68 33.73 -9.50 -13.64
C LEU A 68 33.74 -11.01 -13.86
#